data_AF-A0A0C2MGZ9-F1
#
_entry.id   AF-A0A0C2MGZ9-F1
#
_cell.length_a   1.000
_cell.length_b   1.000
_cell.length_c   1.000
_cell.angle_alpha   90.00
_cell.angle_beta   90.00
_cell.angle_gamma   90.00
#
_symmetry.space_group_name_H-M   'P 1'
#
loop_
_entity.id
_entity.type
_entity.pdbx_description
1 polymer ?
#
loop_
_entity_poly.entity_id
_entity_poly.type
_entity_poly.pdbx_seq_one_letter_code
_entity_poly.pdbx_strand_id
1 'polypeptide(L)'
;MYNVVLTGMAKSGKTTIMEYLKSRKRFRKYRQIDPGLEIAEYENMYLASIDLHKRSVGMDFMRLFQEMDAIILVIDSTDIDKMIEAKEFIQALVSRRNPKDLIVLVLANMQDLPRALNPSDIVPLLNFNELNLKRWVILPACTHMAVGIFQGLDWLSYKLKRCFK
;
A
#
# COMPACT_ATOMS: atom_id res chain seq x y z
N MET A 1 -9.10 12.96 -9.38
CA MET A 1 -8.56 12.25 -8.20
C MET A 1 -7.81 11.03 -8.72
N TYR A 2 -6.80 10.59 -7.98
CA TYR A 2 -5.93 9.48 -8.35
C TYR A 2 -6.41 8.18 -7.70
N ASN A 3 -6.35 7.07 -8.43
CA ASN A 3 -6.73 5.76 -7.95
C ASN A 3 -5.57 5.13 -7.17
N VAL A 4 -5.78 4.84 -5.90
CA VAL A 4 -4.76 4.27 -5.01
C VAL A 4 -5.27 2.98 -4.41
N VAL A 5 -4.47 1.92 -4.54
CA VAL A 5 -4.79 0.62 -3.94
C VAL A 5 -3.99 0.43 -2.65
N LEU A 6 -4.66 0.29 -1.50
CA LEU A 6 -4.08 -0.12 -0.23
C LEU A 6 -4.17 -1.65 -0.11
N THR A 7 -3.04 -2.33 -0.07
CA THR A 7 -2.99 -3.79 -0.04
C THR A 7 -1.79 -4.33 0.72
N GLY A 8 -1.69 -5.65 0.83
CA GLY A 8 -0.68 -6.35 1.64
C GLY A 8 -1.19 -7.67 2.22
N MET A 9 -0.27 -8.40 2.84
CA MET A 9 -0.52 -9.77 3.30
C MET A 9 -1.44 -9.82 4.52
N ALA A 10 -1.94 -11.02 4.84
CA ALA A 10 -2.80 -11.18 6.03
C ALA A 10 -2.05 -10.72 7.28
N LYS A 11 -2.78 -10.00 8.15
CA LYS A 11 -2.27 -9.44 9.42
C LYS A 11 -1.22 -8.33 9.30
N SER A 12 -0.97 -7.79 8.12
CA SER A 12 0.03 -6.70 7.96
C SER A 12 -0.40 -5.33 8.52
N GLY A 13 -1.67 -5.13 8.91
CA GLY A 13 -2.16 -3.90 9.54
C GLY A 13 -3.07 -3.01 8.69
N LYS A 14 -3.54 -3.49 7.53
CA LYS A 14 -4.41 -2.75 6.59
C LYS A 14 -5.74 -2.31 7.21
N THR A 15 -6.43 -3.24 7.88
CA THR A 15 -7.70 -2.96 8.57
C THR A 15 -7.51 -1.88 9.63
N THR A 16 -6.42 -1.95 10.40
CA THR A 16 -6.07 -0.94 11.40
C THR A 16 -5.86 0.44 10.77
N ILE A 17 -5.21 0.52 9.61
CA ILE A 17 -5.09 1.78 8.86
C ILE A 17 -6.47 2.32 8.48
N MET A 18 -7.33 1.48 7.90
CA MET A 18 -8.67 1.90 7.47
C MET A 18 -9.53 2.37 8.66
N GLU A 19 -9.55 1.63 9.76
CA GLU A 19 -10.26 1.99 10.99
C GLU A 19 -9.74 3.30 11.59
N TYR A 20 -8.42 3.44 11.66
CA TYR A 20 -7.80 4.65 12.16
C TYR A 20 -8.21 5.87 11.33
N LEU A 21 -8.14 5.76 10.00
CA LEU A 21 -8.48 6.86 9.11
C LEU A 21 -9.98 7.21 9.13
N LYS A 22 -10.88 6.21 9.30
CA LYS A 22 -12.32 6.44 9.56
C LYS A 22 -12.52 7.28 10.83
N SER A 23 -11.81 6.96 11.91
CA SER A 23 -11.95 7.66 13.21
C SER A 23 -11.53 9.14 13.17
N ARG A 24 -10.57 9.49 12.31
CA ARG A 24 -9.99 10.85 12.24
C ARG A 24 -10.80 11.84 11.40
N LYS A 25 -11.92 11.43 10.79
CA LYS A 25 -12.76 12.28 9.90
C LYS A 25 -12.00 12.96 8.76
N ARG A 26 -10.80 12.48 8.40
CA ARG A 26 -10.02 12.99 7.26
C ARG A 26 -10.40 12.31 5.94
N PHE A 27 -11.02 11.13 6.00
CA PHE A 27 -11.69 10.57 4.84
C PHE A 27 -13.01 11.27 4.57
N ARG A 28 -13.26 11.54 3.29
CA ARG A 28 -14.58 11.88 2.76
C ARG A 28 -15.18 10.62 2.14
N LYS A 29 -16.51 10.47 2.23
CA LYS A 29 -17.30 9.44 1.51
C LYS A 29 -16.71 8.01 1.57
N TYR A 30 -16.80 7.39 2.73
CA TYR A 30 -16.48 5.97 2.89
C TYR A 30 -17.63 5.08 2.39
N ARG A 31 -17.30 4.00 1.66
CA ARG A 31 -18.24 2.98 1.21
C ARG A 31 -17.62 1.60 1.31
N GLN A 32 -18.33 0.66 1.92
CA GLN A 32 -18.03 -0.76 1.77
C GLN A 32 -18.70 -1.24 0.48
N ILE A 33 -17.91 -1.80 -0.44
CA ILE A 33 -18.40 -2.32 -1.72
C ILE A 33 -18.74 -3.81 -1.57
N ASP A 34 -17.80 -4.58 -1.01
CA ASP A 34 -17.93 -6.02 -0.79
C ASP A 34 -17.19 -6.45 0.49
N PRO A 35 -17.40 -7.68 0.99
CA PRO A 35 -16.59 -8.26 2.06
C PRO A 35 -15.10 -8.34 1.69
N GLY A 36 -14.32 -7.32 2.07
CA GLY A 36 -12.89 -7.20 1.78
C GLY A 36 -12.52 -6.13 0.74
N LEU A 37 -13.50 -5.37 0.23
CA LEU A 37 -13.26 -4.18 -0.58
C LEU A 37 -13.95 -2.96 0.05
N GLU A 38 -13.13 -2.01 0.46
CA GLU A 38 -13.57 -0.73 1.01
C GLU A 38 -12.99 0.41 0.18
N ILE A 39 -13.78 1.46 -0.05
CA ILE A 39 -13.34 2.66 -0.79
C ILE A 39 -13.54 3.90 0.08
N ALA A 40 -12.57 4.81 0.07
CA ALA A 40 -12.64 6.10 0.73
C ALA A 40 -11.95 7.20 -0.10
N GLU A 41 -12.35 8.46 0.10
CA GLU A 41 -11.67 9.62 -0.49
C GLU A 41 -10.71 10.26 0.53
N TYR A 42 -9.44 10.41 0.19
CA TYR A 42 -8.45 11.18 0.97
C TYR A 42 -7.73 12.20 0.10
N GLU A 43 -7.87 13.48 0.42
CA GLU A 43 -7.30 14.57 -0.37
C GLU A 43 -7.63 14.45 -1.88
N ASN A 44 -6.62 14.13 -2.69
CA ASN A 44 -6.69 13.92 -4.13
C ASN A 44 -6.78 12.45 -4.55
N MET A 45 -7.00 11.52 -3.60
CA MET A 45 -6.90 10.08 -3.82
C MET A 45 -8.23 9.35 -3.55
N TYR A 46 -8.62 8.46 -4.45
CA TYR A 46 -9.57 7.38 -4.20
C TYR A 46 -8.79 6.18 -3.67
N LEU A 47 -8.95 5.89 -2.38
CA LEU A 47 -8.26 4.79 -1.71
C LEU A 47 -9.15 3.55 -1.68
N ALA A 48 -8.78 2.53 -2.44
CA ALA A 48 -9.39 1.20 -2.42
C ALA A 48 -8.55 0.27 -1.54
N SER A 49 -9.09 -0.19 -0.41
CA SER A 49 -8.43 -1.15 0.48
C SER A 49 -8.86 -2.58 0.14
N ILE A 50 -7.87 -3.45 -0.12
CA ILE A 50 -8.09 -4.81 -0.57
C ILE A 50 -7.11 -5.82 0.06
N ASP A 51 -7.61 -6.98 0.44
CA ASP A 51 -6.81 -8.09 0.97
C ASP A 51 -6.30 -9.02 -0.15
N LEU A 52 -4.96 -9.18 -0.29
CA LEU A 52 -4.36 -10.06 -1.31
C LEU A 52 -4.73 -11.53 -1.17
N HIS A 53 -4.99 -11.99 0.05
CA HIS A 53 -5.22 -13.41 0.36
C HIS A 53 -6.66 -13.87 0.10
N LYS A 54 -7.59 -12.94 -0.11
CA LYS A 54 -8.98 -13.29 -0.37
C LYS A 54 -9.13 -13.52 -1.88
N ARG A 55 -9.00 -14.78 -2.30
CA ARG A 55 -9.22 -15.31 -3.67
C ARG A 55 -10.57 -14.93 -4.30
N SER A 56 -11.45 -14.26 -3.57
CA SER A 56 -12.83 -13.93 -3.94
C SER A 56 -13.00 -12.57 -4.63
N VAL A 57 -11.93 -11.93 -5.12
CA VAL A 57 -12.09 -10.67 -5.85
C VAL A 57 -12.02 -10.97 -7.35
N GLY A 58 -13.20 -10.97 -7.99
CA GLY A 58 -13.39 -11.27 -9.41
C GLY A 58 -12.79 -10.22 -10.36
N MET A 59 -13.43 -9.97 -11.51
CA MET A 59 -12.95 -9.02 -12.53
C MET A 59 -12.63 -7.62 -11.96
N ASP A 60 -13.31 -7.19 -10.91
CA ASP A 60 -13.10 -5.90 -10.25
C ASP A 60 -11.72 -5.78 -9.58
N PHE A 61 -11.12 -6.89 -9.12
CA PHE A 61 -9.73 -6.90 -8.60
C PHE A 61 -8.75 -6.44 -9.66
N MET A 62 -8.80 -7.11 -10.81
CA MET A 62 -7.87 -6.89 -11.90
C MET A 62 -8.05 -5.48 -12.44
N ARG A 63 -9.29 -4.99 -12.48
CA ARG A 63 -9.60 -3.62 -12.88
C ARG A 63 -8.98 -2.58 -11.94
N LEU A 64 -9.08 -2.76 -10.62
CA LEU A 64 -8.46 -1.84 -9.64
C LEU A 64 -6.95 -1.74 -9.86
N PHE A 65 -6.26 -2.87 -10.06
CA PHE A 65 -4.82 -2.86 -10.33
C PHE A 65 -4.45 -2.36 -11.74
N GLN A 66 -5.35 -2.46 -12.71
CA GLN A 66 -5.16 -1.91 -14.05
C GLN A 66 -5.37 -0.40 -14.12
N GLU A 67 -6.27 0.16 -13.31
CA GLU A 67 -6.63 1.58 -13.31
C GLU A 67 -5.91 2.40 -12.22
N MET A 68 -5.11 1.75 -11.36
CA MET A 68 -4.43 2.48 -10.26
C MET A 68 -3.29 3.38 -10.75
N ASP A 69 -3.12 4.52 -10.09
CA ASP A 69 -1.96 5.41 -10.25
C ASP A 69 -0.87 5.10 -9.22
N ALA A 70 -1.26 4.54 -8.08
CA ALA A 70 -0.36 4.17 -7.01
C ALA A 70 -0.82 2.96 -6.19
N ILE A 71 0.14 2.33 -5.52
CA ILE A 71 -0.09 1.27 -4.56
C ILE A 71 0.55 1.61 -3.21
N ILE A 72 -0.19 1.32 -2.14
CA ILE A 72 0.29 1.29 -0.76
C ILE A 72 0.38 -0.18 -0.36
N LEU A 73 1.60 -0.69 -0.23
CA LEU A 73 1.87 -2.04 0.21
C LEU A 73 2.22 -2.04 1.70
N VAL A 74 1.37 -2.64 2.53
CA VAL A 74 1.60 -2.77 3.97
C VAL A 74 2.21 -4.14 4.24
N ILE A 75 3.40 -4.14 4.81
CA ILE A 75 4.16 -5.35 5.16
C ILE A 75 4.36 -5.43 6.67
N ASP A 76 4.36 -6.65 7.19
CA ASP A 76 4.80 -6.92 8.56
C ASP A 76 6.33 -7.00 8.56
N SER A 77 7.00 -6.08 9.25
CA SER A 77 8.46 -6.00 9.25
C SER A 77 9.13 -7.14 10.01
N THR A 78 8.35 -7.99 10.71
CA THR A 78 8.85 -9.14 11.47
C THR A 78 8.71 -10.46 10.73
N ASP A 79 7.97 -10.49 9.61
CA ASP A 79 7.58 -11.71 8.91
C ASP A 79 8.26 -11.79 7.53
N ILE A 80 9.45 -12.40 7.50
CA ILE A 80 10.27 -12.53 6.29
C ILE A 80 9.56 -13.38 5.22
N ASP A 81 8.84 -14.43 5.63
CA ASP A 81 8.13 -15.31 4.69
C ASP A 81 7.07 -14.53 3.89
N LYS A 82 6.29 -13.67 4.58
CA LYS A 82 5.34 -12.77 3.89
C LYS A 82 6.02 -11.68 3.06
N MET A 83 7.26 -11.31 3.35
CA MET A 83 8.01 -10.40 2.47
C MET A 83 8.37 -11.05 1.15
N ILE A 84 8.63 -12.36 1.13
CA ILE A 84 8.85 -13.11 -0.11
C ILE A 84 7.59 -13.08 -0.98
N GLU A 85 6.42 -13.34 -0.38
CA GLU A 85 5.14 -13.19 -1.09
C GLU A 85 4.93 -11.76 -1.61
N ALA A 86 5.31 -10.75 -0.80
CA ALA A 86 5.18 -9.34 -1.18
C ALA A 86 6.10 -8.96 -2.35
N LYS A 87 7.32 -9.53 -2.39
CA LYS A 87 8.27 -9.42 -3.50
C LYS A 87 7.71 -10.04 -4.78
N GLU A 88 7.18 -11.26 -4.72
CA GLU A 88 6.60 -11.91 -5.89
C GLU A 88 5.40 -11.12 -6.43
N PHE A 89 4.55 -10.62 -5.53
CA PHE A 89 3.41 -9.80 -5.88
C PHE A 89 3.83 -8.50 -6.60
N ILE A 90 4.78 -7.73 -6.05
CA ILE A 90 5.20 -6.48 -6.67
C ILE A 90 5.94 -6.72 -8.01
N GLN A 91 6.72 -7.79 -8.12
CA GLN A 91 7.35 -8.21 -9.38
C GLN A 91 6.32 -8.55 -10.46
N ALA A 92 5.30 -9.33 -10.10
CA ALA A 92 4.20 -9.67 -11.00
C ALA A 92 3.39 -8.42 -11.41
N LEU A 93 3.22 -7.46 -10.50
CA LEU A 93 2.51 -6.23 -10.76
C LEU A 93 3.27 -5.30 -11.72
N VAL A 94 4.57 -5.12 -11.47
CA VAL A 94 5.44 -4.27 -12.29
C VAL A 94 5.66 -4.87 -13.67
N SER A 95 5.76 -6.20 -13.82
CA SER A 95 5.93 -6.83 -15.13
C SER A 95 4.75 -6.62 -16.09
N ARG A 96 3.57 -6.27 -15.57
CA ARG A 96 2.34 -6.02 -16.35
C ARG A 96 2.09 -4.54 -16.63
N ARG A 97 2.95 -3.64 -16.14
CA ARG A 97 2.77 -2.19 -16.24
C ARG A 97 4.07 -1.52 -16.68
N ASN A 98 3.95 -0.32 -17.26
CA ASN A 98 5.12 0.52 -17.45
C ASN A 98 5.60 1.02 -16.07
N PRO A 99 6.85 0.74 -15.64
CA PRO A 99 7.33 1.13 -14.32
C PRO A 99 7.33 2.65 -14.06
N LYS A 100 7.27 3.46 -15.13
CA LYS A 100 7.16 4.92 -15.04
C LYS A 100 5.77 5.39 -14.61
N ASP A 101 4.75 4.54 -14.69
CA ASP A 101 3.35 4.92 -14.48
C ASP A 101 2.83 4.46 -13.12
N LEU A 102 3.70 3.85 -12.29
CA LEU A 102 3.33 3.36 -10.96
C LEU A 102 4.16 4.06 -9.87
N ILE A 103 3.46 4.55 -8.84
CA ILE A 103 4.08 5.00 -7.58
C ILE A 103 3.86 3.94 -6.50
N VAL A 104 4.92 3.55 -5.82
CA VAL A 104 4.89 2.50 -4.78
C VAL A 104 5.24 3.09 -3.42
N LEU A 105 4.28 3.09 -2.49
CA LEU A 105 4.54 3.35 -1.08
C LEU A 105 4.54 2.01 -0.34
N VAL A 106 5.61 1.71 0.38
CA VAL A 106 5.64 0.58 1.33
C VAL A 106 5.57 1.12 2.75
N LEU A 107 4.62 0.62 3.53
CA LEU A 107 4.57 0.84 4.97
C LEU A 107 5.16 -0.39 5.66
N ALA A 108 6.39 -0.24 6.16
CA ALA A 108 7.09 -1.24 6.96
C ALA A 108 6.51 -1.24 8.37
N ASN A 109 5.45 -2.02 8.60
CA ASN A 109 4.69 -2.00 9.84
C ASN A 109 5.32 -2.86 10.94
N MET A 110 4.83 -2.73 12.18
CA MET A 110 5.30 -3.46 13.37
C MET A 110 6.69 -3.05 13.85
N GLN A 111 7.09 -1.79 13.62
CA GLN A 111 8.41 -1.28 14.03
C GLN A 111 8.60 -1.20 15.55
N ASP A 112 7.53 -1.36 16.32
CA ASP A 112 7.57 -1.46 17.78
C ASP A 112 8.01 -2.85 18.28
N LEU A 113 7.94 -3.87 17.42
CA LEU A 113 8.25 -5.24 17.81
C LEU A 113 9.75 -5.56 17.72
N PRO A 114 10.25 -6.44 18.60
CA PRO A 114 11.62 -6.91 18.48
C PRO A 114 11.80 -7.63 17.15
N ARG A 115 12.98 -7.46 16.53
CA ARG A 115 13.36 -8.04 15.22
C ARG A 115 12.62 -7.46 14.02
N ALA A 116 11.85 -6.39 14.18
CA ALA A 116 11.34 -5.64 13.04
C ALA A 116 12.51 -5.16 12.17
N LEU A 117 12.47 -5.49 10.88
CA LEU A 117 13.46 -5.01 9.93
C LEU A 117 13.27 -3.52 9.68
N ASN A 118 14.36 -2.76 9.64
CA ASN A 118 14.28 -1.35 9.28
C ASN A 118 13.97 -1.23 7.78
N PRO A 119 13.41 -0.08 7.34
CA PRO A 119 13.18 0.18 5.92
C PRO A 119 14.41 -0.07 5.03
N SER A 120 15.62 0.23 5.50
CA SER A 120 16.88 -0.03 4.77
C SER A 120 17.13 -1.52 4.50
N ASP A 121 16.75 -2.38 5.44
CA ASP A 121 16.98 -3.83 5.37
C ASP A 121 15.93 -4.51 4.50
N ILE A 122 14.75 -3.88 4.36
CA ILE A 122 13.64 -4.36 3.52
C ILE A 122 13.87 -4.09 2.04
N VAL A 123 14.54 -2.98 1.68
CA VAL A 123 14.85 -2.62 0.27
C VAL A 123 15.47 -3.79 -0.52
N PRO A 124 16.55 -4.45 -0.05
CA PRO A 124 17.14 -5.57 -0.77
C PRO A 124 16.22 -6.81 -0.79
N LEU A 125 15.40 -7.03 0.23
CA LEU A 125 14.48 -8.18 0.29
C LEU A 125 13.37 -8.08 -0.76
N LEU A 126 12.79 -6.89 -0.94
CA LEU A 126 11.78 -6.65 -1.98
C LEU A 126 12.39 -6.51 -3.38
N ASN A 127 13.71 -6.47 -3.49
CA ASN A 127 14.46 -6.35 -4.73
C ASN A 127 14.07 -5.14 -5.58
N PHE A 128 13.75 -4.02 -4.93
CA PHE A 128 13.27 -2.81 -5.61
C PHE A 128 14.29 -2.22 -6.60
N ASN A 129 15.58 -2.44 -6.36
CA ASN A 129 16.66 -1.98 -7.22
C ASN A 129 16.60 -2.58 -8.64
N GLU A 130 16.03 -3.78 -8.80
CA GLU A 130 15.91 -4.47 -10.09
C GLU A 130 14.59 -4.15 -10.81
N LEU A 131 13.60 -3.57 -10.13
CA LEU A 131 12.26 -3.35 -10.68
C LEU A 131 12.17 -2.15 -11.65
N ASN A 132 13.26 -1.43 -11.90
CA ASN A 132 13.29 -0.17 -12.67
C ASN A 132 12.23 0.86 -12.22
N LEU A 133 11.74 0.74 -10.98
CA LEU A 133 10.78 1.65 -10.38
C LEU A 133 11.49 2.97 -10.05
N LYS A 134 11.00 4.06 -10.63
CA LYS A 134 11.58 5.40 -10.39
C LYS A 134 10.95 6.14 -9.20
N ARG A 135 9.81 5.67 -8.72
CA ARG A 135 8.95 6.40 -7.77
C ARG A 135 8.47 5.49 -6.67
N TRP A 136 9.32 5.26 -5.68
CA TRP A 136 8.97 4.48 -4.52
C TRP A 136 9.56 5.06 -3.23
N VAL A 137 8.97 4.68 -2.11
CA VAL A 137 9.53 4.90 -0.77
C VAL A 137 9.10 3.77 0.16
N ILE A 138 9.97 3.42 1.10
CA ILE A 138 9.62 2.55 2.24
C ILE A 138 9.67 3.42 3.48
N LEU A 139 8.56 3.50 4.21
CA LEU A 139 8.45 4.27 5.45
C LEU A 139 8.21 3.34 6.64
N PRO A 140 8.87 3.60 7.80
CA PRO A 140 8.58 2.86 9.01
C PRO A 140 7.16 3.20 9.48
N ALA A 141 6.45 2.19 9.98
CA ALA A 141 5.09 2.35 10.49
C ALA A 141 4.86 1.52 11.76
N CYS A 142 3.96 2.03 12.59
CA CYS A 142 3.36 1.29 13.68
C CYS A 142 1.87 1.63 13.66
N THR A 143 1.10 0.86 12.89
CA THR A 143 -0.27 1.24 12.52
C THR A 143 -1.21 1.29 13.71
N HIS A 144 -1.01 0.45 14.73
CA HIS A 144 -1.83 0.46 15.94
C HIS A 144 -1.57 1.69 16.82
N MET A 145 -0.37 2.28 16.75
CA MET A 145 -0.04 3.59 17.36
C MET A 145 -0.25 4.76 16.39
N ALA A 146 -0.78 4.49 15.19
CA ALA A 146 -0.97 5.45 14.10
C ALA A 146 0.29 6.17 13.60
N VAL A 147 1.47 5.58 13.82
CA VAL A 147 2.75 6.14 13.36
C VAL A 147 2.98 5.79 11.89
N GLY A 148 3.49 6.74 11.11
CA GLY A 148 3.87 6.56 9.70
C GLY A 148 2.70 6.63 8.70
N ILE A 149 1.44 6.46 9.16
CA ILE A 149 0.26 6.42 8.28
C ILE A 149 0.10 7.74 7.50
N PHE A 150 -0.08 8.87 8.20
CA PHE A 150 -0.29 10.16 7.52
C PHE A 150 0.95 10.63 6.77
N GLN A 151 2.15 10.39 7.31
CA GLN A 151 3.40 10.71 6.61
C GLN A 151 3.47 10.01 5.24
N GLY A 152 3.08 8.73 5.17
CA GLY A 152 3.00 7.99 3.92
C GLY A 152 1.92 8.51 2.97
N LEU A 153 0.70 8.74 3.48
CA LEU A 153 -0.40 9.26 2.66
C LEU A 153 -0.10 10.65 2.10
N ASP A 154 0.50 11.53 2.89
CA ASP A 154 0.85 12.89 2.48
C ASP A 154 2.00 12.88 1.46
N TRP A 155 3.01 12.01 1.64
CA TRP A 155 4.04 11.78 0.64
C TRP A 155 3.44 11.30 -0.69
N LEU A 156 2.48 10.38 -0.63
CA LEU A 156 1.86 9.82 -1.82
C LEU A 156 1.01 10.84 -2.56
N SER A 157 0.15 11.58 -1.83
CA SER A 157 -0.63 12.72 -2.33
C SER A 157 0.26 13.72 -3.06
N TYR A 158 1.37 14.11 -2.45
CA TYR A 158 2.34 15.04 -3.02
C TYR A 158 2.98 14.51 -4.31
N LYS A 159 3.41 13.23 -4.32
CA LYS A 159 4.04 12.62 -5.50
C LYS A 159 3.07 12.52 -6.67
N LEU A 160 1.83 12.09 -6.42
CA LEU A 160 0.77 12.00 -7.44
C LEU A 160 0.53 13.34 -8.13
N LYS A 161 0.38 14.43 -7.36
CA LYS A 161 0.19 15.80 -7.90
C LYS A 161 1.34 16.31 -8.77
N ARG A 162 2.55 15.77 -8.63
CA ARG A 162 3.73 16.19 -9.40
C ARG A 162 4.01 15.30 -10.60
N CYS A 163 3.66 14.03 -10.54
CA CYS A 163 4.03 13.05 -11.56
C CYS A 163 3.02 12.96 -12.70
N PHE A 164 1.76 13.32 -12.43
CA PHE A 164 0.65 13.24 -13.39
C PHE A 164 0.05 14.63 -13.62
N LYS A 165 0.91 15.65 -13.79
CA LYS A 165 0.50 16.97 -14.27
C LYS A 165 0.34 16.97 -15.77
#